data_AF-A0A4U3AUF7-F1
#
_entry.id   AF-A0A4U3AUF7-F1
#
_cell.length_a   1.000
_cell.length_b   1.000
_cell.length_c   1.000
_cell.angle_alpha   90.00
_cell.angle_beta   90.00
_cell.angle_gamma   90.00
#
_symmetry.space_group_name_H-M   'P 1'
#
loop_
_entity.id
_entity.type
_entity.pdbx_description
1 polymer ?
#
loop_
_entity_poly.entity_id
_entity_poly.type
_entity_poly.pdbx_seq_one_letter_code
_entity_poly.pdbx_strand_id
1 'polypeptide(L)'
;VLKLKQIVAGAVATIVIGFGLTWIAGGVVGLNISNFTDTALFLSITSFSFFLMISAVLSLVGLKGIGVFALLLFFGAPLLSLAPEMLSPFYQDWVYSWLPMKFMIEGLREIFFFGKGLSWGTPVTVLVWIGAVSMVIILATAFKRSAIKEHKTELNA
;
A
#
# COMPACT_ATOMS: atom_id res chain seq x y z
N VAL A 1 16.85 8.27 -12.59
CA VAL A 1 16.71 9.50 -11.77
C VAL A 1 15.26 9.87 -11.45
N LEU A 2 14.37 10.05 -12.43
CA LEU A 2 12.97 10.48 -12.18
C LEU A 2 12.18 9.56 -11.25
N LYS A 3 12.25 8.24 -11.47
CA LYS A 3 11.58 7.24 -10.62
C LYS A 3 12.09 7.21 -9.17
N LEU A 4 13.39 7.46 -8.98
CA LEU A 4 13.99 7.55 -7.64
C LEU A 4 13.47 8.79 -6.90
N LYS A 5 13.40 9.95 -7.57
CA LYS A 5 12.79 11.16 -7.01
C LYS A 5 11.32 10.95 -6.63
N GLN A 6 10.57 10.21 -7.45
CA GLN A 6 9.18 9.84 -7.16
C GLN A 6 9.07 8.98 -5.89
N ILE A 7 9.94 7.99 -5.71
CA ILE A 7 9.94 7.13 -4.51
C ILE A 7 10.24 7.95 -3.26
N VAL A 8 11.26 8.81 -3.31
CA VAL A 8 11.64 9.65 -2.16
C VAL A 8 10.54 10.66 -1.81
N ALA A 9 9.99 11.35 -2.81
CA ALA A 9 8.87 12.27 -2.60
C ALA A 9 7.63 11.55 -2.05
N GLY A 10 7.35 10.35 -2.56
CA GLY A 10 6.29 9.48 -2.07
C GLY A 10 6.50 9.08 -0.61
N ALA A 11 7.72 8.69 -0.23
CA ALA A 11 8.06 8.33 1.16
C ALA A 11 7.76 9.49 2.14
N VAL A 12 8.18 10.70 1.80
CA VAL A 12 7.91 11.90 2.61
C VAL A 12 6.41 12.15 2.71
N ALA A 13 5.69 12.11 1.58
CA ALA A 13 4.25 12.30 1.57
C ALA A 13 3.52 11.25 2.42
N THR A 14 3.94 9.98 2.38
CA THR A 14 3.30 8.90 3.12
C THR A 14 3.54 8.98 4.62
N ILE A 15 4.67 9.54 5.06
CA ILE A 15 4.91 9.86 6.48
C ILE A 15 3.94 10.96 6.92
N VAL A 16 3.81 12.03 6.14
CA VAL A 16 2.84 13.11 6.44
C VAL A 16 1.41 12.57 6.50
N ILE A 17 1.04 11.66 5.59
CA ILE A 17 -0.26 10.99 5.59
C ILE A 17 -0.44 10.14 6.85
N GLY A 18 0.53 9.30 7.21
CA GLY A 18 0.40 8.42 8.39
C GLY A 18 0.24 9.19 9.69
N PHE A 19 1.07 10.21 9.91
CA PHE A 19 0.95 11.08 11.09
C PHE A 19 -0.31 11.96 11.05
N GLY A 20 -0.67 12.48 9.89
CA GLY A 20 -1.88 13.30 9.70
C GLY A 20 -3.16 12.52 9.96
N LEU A 21 -3.25 11.28 9.47
CA LEU A 21 -4.40 10.41 9.72
C LEU A 21 -4.53 10.06 11.21
N THR A 22 -3.43 9.72 11.88
CA THR A 22 -3.45 9.45 13.33
C THR A 22 -3.84 10.70 14.12
N TRP A 23 -3.37 11.88 13.72
CA TRP A 23 -3.74 13.16 14.34
C TRP A 23 -5.24 13.43 14.23
N ILE A 24 -5.83 13.23 13.04
CA ILE A 24 -7.28 13.40 12.84
C ILE A 24 -8.05 12.37 13.68
N ALA A 25 -7.60 11.12 13.70
CA ALA A 25 -8.24 10.05 14.46
C ALA A 25 -8.23 10.32 15.99
N GLY A 26 -7.11 10.76 16.54
CA GLY A 26 -7.00 11.07 17.98
C GLY A 26 -7.64 12.41 18.35
N GLY A 27 -7.40 13.46 17.56
CA GLY A 27 -7.80 14.83 17.89
C GLY A 27 -9.22 15.21 17.50
N VAL A 28 -9.68 14.78 16.31
CA VAL A 28 -10.99 15.18 15.76
C VAL A 28 -12.05 14.10 16.00
N VAL A 29 -11.69 12.83 15.83
CA VAL A 29 -12.62 11.69 15.99
C VAL A 29 -12.74 11.27 17.46
N GLY A 30 -11.79 11.66 18.31
CA GLY A 30 -11.81 11.35 19.75
C GLY A 30 -11.51 9.88 20.07
N LEU A 31 -10.83 9.17 19.17
CA LEU A 31 -10.39 7.79 19.44
C LEU A 31 -9.27 7.81 20.49
N ASN A 32 -9.44 7.02 21.55
CA ASN A 32 -8.43 6.87 22.59
C ASN A 32 -7.32 5.94 22.10
N ILE A 33 -6.34 6.51 21.39
CA ILE A 33 -5.20 5.78 20.82
C ILE A 33 -4.12 5.68 21.91
N SER A 34 -4.00 4.51 22.55
CA SER A 34 -2.99 4.27 23.60
C SER A 34 -1.55 4.51 23.12
N ASN A 35 -1.24 4.24 21.85
CA ASN A 35 0.10 4.38 21.28
C ASN A 35 0.09 5.19 19.97
N PHE A 36 0.03 6.52 20.07
CA PHE A 36 -0.04 7.44 18.93
C PHE A 36 1.07 7.19 17.89
N THR A 37 2.32 7.10 18.36
CA THR A 37 3.50 6.94 17.50
C THR A 37 3.46 5.63 16.72
N ASP A 38 3.05 4.54 17.35
CA ASP A 38 3.00 3.22 16.71
C ASP A 38 1.94 3.16 15.62
N THR A 39 0.76 3.74 15.87
CA THR A 39 -0.30 3.86 14.86
C THR A 39 0.16 4.73 13.69
N ALA A 40 0.79 5.88 13.96
CA ALA A 40 1.30 6.77 12.91
C ALA A 40 2.38 6.12 12.06
N LEU A 41 3.31 5.38 12.67
CA LEU A 41 4.35 4.64 11.95
C LEU A 41 3.74 3.50 11.13
N PHE A 42 2.79 2.74 11.69
CA PHE A 42 2.10 1.69 10.96
C PHE A 42 1.35 2.22 9.73
N LEU A 43 0.60 3.31 9.89
CA LEU A 43 -0.11 3.96 8.79
C LEU A 43 0.86 4.53 7.76
N SER A 44 2.02 5.04 8.18
CA SER A 44 3.06 5.53 7.26
C SER A 44 3.63 4.38 6.42
N ILE A 45 3.97 3.25 7.04
CA ILE A 45 4.46 2.03 6.35
C ILE A 45 3.39 1.52 5.37
N THR A 46 2.15 1.41 5.83
CA THR A 46 1.02 0.97 5.00
C THR A 46 0.83 1.86 3.78
N SER A 47 0.77 3.19 4.00
CA SER A 47 0.62 4.18 2.93
C SER A 47 1.77 4.11 1.93
N PHE A 48 3.00 3.92 2.43
CA PHE A 48 4.18 3.78 1.57
C PHE A 48 4.13 2.51 0.72
N SER A 49 3.79 1.37 1.31
CA SER A 49 3.65 0.10 0.58
C SER A 49 2.57 0.17 -0.50
N PHE A 50 1.41 0.76 -0.21
CA PHE A 50 0.36 0.94 -1.22
C PHE A 50 0.75 1.93 -2.30
N PHE A 51 1.43 3.02 -1.95
CA PHE A 51 1.96 3.97 -2.93
C PHE A 51 2.94 3.29 -3.90
N LEU A 52 3.86 2.48 -3.39
CA LEU A 52 4.80 1.71 -4.21
C LEU A 52 4.06 0.70 -5.09
N MET A 53 3.08 -0.03 -4.55
CA MET A 53 2.27 -0.99 -5.28
C MET A 53 1.51 -0.34 -6.46
N ILE A 54 0.81 0.77 -6.20
CA ILE A 54 0.12 1.53 -7.24
C ILE A 54 1.12 2.02 -8.29
N SER A 55 2.26 2.57 -7.85
CA SER A 55 3.32 3.05 -8.74
C SER A 55 3.92 1.93 -9.60
N ALA A 56 4.08 0.72 -9.06
CA ALA A 56 4.60 -0.46 -9.76
C ALA A 56 3.63 -0.94 -10.84
N VAL A 57 2.35 -1.08 -10.50
CA VAL A 57 1.31 -1.48 -11.46
C VAL A 57 1.15 -0.44 -12.57
N LEU A 58 1.15 0.86 -12.24
CA LEU A 58 1.14 1.93 -13.24
C LEU A 58 2.40 1.94 -14.11
N SER A 59 3.54 1.50 -13.58
CA SER A 59 4.78 1.36 -14.36
C SER A 59 4.71 0.21 -15.38
N LEU A 60 4.00 -0.87 -15.05
CA LEU A 60 3.84 -2.04 -15.91
C LEU A 60 2.71 -1.88 -16.94
N VAL A 61 1.52 -1.50 -16.48
CA VAL A 61 0.27 -1.52 -17.27
C VAL A 61 -0.09 -0.12 -17.78
N GLY A 62 0.59 0.92 -17.29
CA GLY A 62 0.25 2.31 -17.59
C GLY A 62 -1.08 2.73 -16.94
N LEU A 63 -1.70 3.78 -17.49
CA LEU A 63 -2.94 4.36 -16.95
C LEU A 63 -4.13 3.38 -16.96
N LYS A 64 -4.07 2.32 -17.77
CA LYS A 64 -5.07 1.24 -17.79
C LYS A 64 -5.16 0.50 -16.45
N GLY A 65 -4.09 0.48 -15.66
CA GLY A 65 -4.07 -0.13 -14.33
C GLY A 65 -4.97 0.55 -13.30
N ILE A 66 -5.37 1.82 -13.53
CA ILE A 66 -6.25 2.55 -12.60
C ILE A 66 -7.60 1.85 -12.44
N GLY A 67 -8.14 1.26 -13.51
CA GLY A 67 -9.42 0.57 -13.46
C GLY A 67 -9.42 -0.59 -12.44
N VAL A 68 -8.31 -1.32 -12.34
CA VAL A 68 -8.15 -2.41 -11.37
C VAL A 68 -8.17 -1.89 -9.94
N PHE A 69 -7.45 -0.80 -9.65
CA PHE A 69 -7.48 -0.20 -8.31
C PHE A 69 -8.82 0.43 -7.96
N ALA A 70 -9.52 1.03 -8.93
CA ALA A 70 -10.86 1.54 -8.72
C ALA A 70 -11.82 0.40 -8.34
N LEU A 71 -11.78 -0.72 -9.06
CA LEU A 71 -12.56 -1.91 -8.71
C LEU A 71 -12.17 -2.43 -7.32
N LEU A 72 -10.88 -2.55 -7.02
CA LEU A 72 -10.43 -2.99 -5.69
C LEU A 72 -10.92 -2.07 -4.57
N LEU A 73 -10.99 -0.75 -4.77
CA LEU A 73 -11.53 0.18 -3.78
C LEU A 73 -13.04 0.05 -3.62
N PHE A 74 -13.79 0.01 -4.72
CA PHE A 74 -15.24 -0.08 -4.72
C PHE A 74 -15.74 -1.41 -4.14
N PHE A 75 -15.10 -2.52 -4.47
CA PHE A 75 -15.44 -3.83 -3.92
C PHE A 75 -14.77 -4.09 -2.57
N GLY A 76 -13.60 -3.50 -2.32
CA GLY A 76 -12.86 -3.66 -1.07
C GLY A 76 -13.56 -3.02 0.11
N ALA A 77 -14.09 -1.80 -0.01
CA ALA A 77 -14.71 -1.10 1.11
C ALA A 77 -15.91 -1.87 1.71
N PRO A 78 -16.89 -2.38 0.93
CA PRO A 78 -17.97 -3.21 1.45
C PRO A 78 -17.45 -4.54 2.04
N LEU A 79 -16.54 -5.23 1.34
CA LEU A 79 -15.99 -6.51 1.80
C LEU A 79 -15.24 -6.39 3.13
N LEU A 80 -14.55 -5.28 3.36
CA LEU A 80 -13.79 -5.01 4.57
C LEU A 80 -14.67 -4.51 5.73
N SER A 81 -15.89 -4.05 5.44
CA SER A 81 -16.87 -3.64 6.44
C SER A 81 -17.63 -4.82 7.05
N LEU A 82 -17.66 -5.94 6.34
CA LEU A 82 -18.27 -7.19 6.80
C LEU A 82 -17.21 -8.08 7.46
N ALA A 83 -17.65 -8.86 8.45
CA ALA A 83 -16.84 -9.94 8.97
C ALA A 83 -16.63 -10.98 7.86
N PRO A 84 -15.41 -11.52 7.67
CA PRO A 84 -15.13 -12.44 6.58
C PRO A 84 -16.03 -13.69 6.62
N GLU A 85 -16.49 -14.11 7.80
CA GLU A 85 -17.39 -15.24 7.99
C GLU A 85 -18.82 -15.00 7.45
N MET A 86 -19.19 -13.74 7.19
CA MET A 86 -20.48 -13.37 6.59
C MET A 86 -20.43 -13.36 5.06
N LEU A 87 -19.26 -13.55 4.47
CA LEU A 87 -19.08 -13.59 3.02
C LEU A 87 -19.37 -14.98 2.48
N SER A 88 -19.83 -15.06 1.23
CA SER A 88 -19.91 -16.36 0.56
C SER A 88 -18.50 -16.92 0.32
N PRO A 89 -18.34 -18.25 0.20
CA PRO A 89 -17.03 -18.89 0.05
C PRO A 89 -16.21 -18.31 -1.12
N PHE A 90 -16.89 -17.94 -2.21
CA PHE A 90 -16.24 -17.29 -3.36
C PHE A 90 -15.56 -15.97 -2.99
N TYR A 91 -16.26 -15.07 -2.29
CA TYR A 91 -15.70 -13.78 -1.91
C TYR A 91 -14.61 -13.92 -0.84
N GLN A 92 -14.74 -14.89 0.05
CA GLN A 92 -13.78 -15.16 1.11
C GLN A 92 -12.45 -15.70 0.54
N ASP A 93 -12.52 -16.74 -0.28
CA ASP A 93 -11.33 -17.48 -0.75
C ASP A 93 -10.60 -16.76 -1.89
N TRP A 94 -11.34 -16.09 -2.79
CA TRP A 94 -10.73 -15.49 -3.98
C TRP A 94 -10.53 -13.98 -3.86
N VAL A 95 -11.55 -13.25 -3.40
CA VAL A 95 -11.52 -11.78 -3.43
C VAL A 95 -10.86 -11.22 -2.17
N TYR A 96 -11.36 -11.61 -0.99
CA TYR A 96 -10.84 -11.18 0.31
C TYR A 96 -9.39 -11.63 0.52
N SER A 97 -9.06 -12.87 0.16
CA SER A 97 -7.68 -13.37 0.28
C SER A 97 -6.65 -12.55 -0.47
N TRP A 98 -7.00 -11.97 -1.63
CA TRP A 98 -6.11 -11.17 -2.47
C TRP A 98 -6.09 -9.68 -2.13
N LEU A 99 -7.05 -9.18 -1.35
CA LEU A 99 -7.18 -7.75 -1.04
C LEU A 99 -6.02 -7.26 -0.16
N PRO A 100 -5.09 -6.43 -0.67
CA PRO A 100 -3.94 -5.97 0.12
C PRO A 100 -4.36 -5.09 1.31
N MET A 101 -5.51 -4.42 1.15
CA MET A 101 -6.10 -3.55 2.18
C MET A 101 -6.49 -4.31 3.45
N LYS A 102 -6.71 -5.64 3.40
CA LYS A 102 -7.03 -6.41 4.61
C LYS A 102 -5.94 -6.33 5.67
N PHE A 103 -4.67 -6.31 5.25
CA PHE A 103 -3.53 -6.25 6.17
C PHE A 103 -3.45 -4.91 6.92
N MET A 104 -3.95 -3.82 6.31
CA MET A 104 -4.10 -2.55 7.02
C MET A 104 -5.10 -2.68 8.19
N ILE A 105 -6.26 -3.30 7.94
CA ILE A 105 -7.33 -3.43 8.94
C ILE A 105 -6.92 -4.40 10.05
N GLU A 106 -6.32 -5.54 9.68
CA GLU A 106 -5.80 -6.51 10.63
C GLU A 106 -4.71 -5.89 11.51
N GLY A 107 -3.75 -5.17 10.93
CA GLY A 107 -2.70 -4.50 11.70
C GLY A 107 -3.21 -3.38 12.61
N LEU A 108 -4.17 -2.55 12.15
CA LEU A 108 -4.81 -1.56 13.02
C LEU A 108 -5.60 -2.22 14.16
N ARG A 109 -6.28 -3.35 13.88
CA ARG A 109 -7.01 -4.11 14.91
C ARG A 109 -6.04 -4.66 15.96
N GLU A 110 -4.89 -5.19 15.56
CA GLU A 110 -3.83 -5.62 16.47
C GLU A 110 -3.34 -4.47 17.38
N ILE A 111 -3.09 -3.30 16.79
CA ILE A 111 -2.59 -2.12 17.53
C ILE A 111 -3.64 -1.58 18.52
N PHE A 112 -4.90 -1.46 18.09
CA PHE A 112 -5.95 -0.86 18.92
C PHE A 112 -6.52 -1.80 19.98
N PHE A 113 -6.75 -3.07 19.64
CA PHE A 113 -7.47 -3.99 20.54
C PHE A 113 -6.57 -4.90 21.35
N PHE A 114 -5.40 -5.28 20.82
CA PHE A 114 -4.53 -6.25 21.48
C PHE A 114 -3.36 -5.62 22.23
N GLY A 115 -3.24 -4.28 22.20
CA GLY A 115 -2.22 -3.54 22.96
C GLY A 115 -0.77 -3.85 22.57
N LYS A 116 -0.57 -4.68 21.55
CA LYS A 116 0.72 -4.88 20.89
C LYS A 116 0.94 -3.60 20.10
N GLY A 117 1.96 -2.82 20.42
CA GLY A 117 2.34 -1.63 19.65
C GLY A 117 2.69 -1.97 18.19
N LEU A 118 3.61 -1.25 17.57
CA LEU A 118 4.10 -1.64 16.24
C LEU A 118 4.85 -2.98 16.34
N SER A 119 4.13 -4.09 16.17
CA SER A 119 4.67 -5.44 16.27
C SER A 119 5.02 -5.97 14.89
N TRP A 120 6.14 -6.70 14.81
CA TRP A 120 6.53 -7.44 13.60
C TRP A 120 5.65 -8.69 13.44
N GLY A 121 4.36 -8.47 13.20
CA GLY A 121 3.38 -9.50 12.91
C GLY A 121 3.28 -9.80 11.41
N THR A 122 2.36 -10.70 11.07
CA THR A 122 1.99 -11.00 9.69
C THR A 122 1.62 -9.75 8.89
N PRO A 123 0.82 -8.79 9.41
CA PRO A 123 0.39 -7.63 8.62
C PRO A 123 1.55 -6.72 8.20
N VAL A 124 2.44 -6.38 9.13
CA VAL A 124 3.62 -5.53 8.87
C VAL A 124 4.56 -6.25 7.91
N THR A 125 4.80 -7.54 8.11
CA THR A 125 5.69 -8.35 7.26
C THR A 125 5.20 -8.37 5.83
N VAL A 126 3.91 -8.65 5.61
CA VAL A 126 3.32 -8.69 4.27
C VAL A 126 3.35 -7.31 3.62
N LEU A 127 3.02 -6.24 4.34
CA LEU A 127 3.09 -4.87 3.82
C LEU A 127 4.51 -4.49 3.39
N VAL A 128 5.53 -4.85 4.17
CA VAL A 128 6.94 -4.59 3.82
C VAL A 128 7.33 -5.39 2.57
N TRP A 129 6.92 -6.66 2.46
CA TRP A 129 7.17 -7.47 1.26
C TRP A 129 6.47 -6.91 0.01
N ILE A 130 5.23 -6.46 0.12
CA ILE A 130 4.51 -5.78 -0.97
C ILE A 130 5.31 -4.54 -1.42
N GLY A 131 5.77 -3.72 -0.48
CA GLY A 131 6.60 -2.55 -0.77
C GLY A 131 7.91 -2.93 -1.45
N ALA A 132 8.62 -3.92 -0.93
CA ALA A 132 9.91 -4.39 -1.46
C ALA A 132 9.78 -4.93 -2.89
N VAL A 133 8.82 -5.83 -3.14
CA VAL A 133 8.55 -6.39 -4.48
C VAL A 133 8.16 -5.28 -5.45
N SER A 134 7.31 -4.34 -5.03
CA SER A 134 6.89 -3.20 -5.84
C SER A 134 8.08 -2.29 -6.20
N MET A 135 8.99 -2.05 -5.26
CA MET A 135 10.19 -1.27 -5.49
C MET A 135 11.11 -1.94 -6.52
N VAL A 136 11.31 -3.26 -6.42
CA VAL A 136 12.07 -4.04 -7.41
C VAL A 136 11.44 -3.92 -8.81
N ILE A 137 10.11 -4.02 -8.92
CA ILE A 137 9.39 -3.87 -10.20
C ILE A 137 9.58 -2.47 -10.79
N ILE A 138 9.48 -1.41 -9.97
CA ILE A 138 9.67 -0.03 -10.43
C ILE A 138 11.10 0.18 -10.95
N LEU A 139 12.10 -0.38 -10.28
CA LEU A 139 13.49 -0.31 -10.72
C LEU A 139 13.70 -1.11 -12.01
N ALA A 140 13.23 -2.35 -12.07
CA ALA A 140 13.35 -3.21 -13.26
C ALA A 140 12.68 -2.58 -14.50
N THR A 141 11.49 -2.00 -14.34
CA THR A 141 10.82 -1.28 -15.43
C THR A 141 11.56 -0.03 -15.87
N ALA A 142 12.23 0.68 -14.95
CA ALA A 142 13.08 1.82 -15.28
C ALA A 142 14.29 1.41 -16.14
N PHE A 143 14.98 0.32 -15.78
CA PHE A 143 16.12 -0.21 -16.54
C PHE A 143 15.72 -0.73 -17.93
N LYS A 144 14.60 -1.44 -18.04
CA LYS A 144 14.12 -1.92 -19.35
C LYS A 144 13.81 -0.75 -20.30
N ARG A 145 13.24 0.34 -19.77
CA ARG A 145 12.87 1.50 -20.58
C ARG A 145 14.08 2.35 -21.00
N SER A 146 15.16 2.37 -20.21
CA SER A 146 16.42 3.02 -20.62
C SER A 146 17.11 2.22 -21.73
N ALA A 147 17.21 0.90 -21.60
CA ALA A 147 17.85 0.04 -22.61
C ALA A 147 17.16 0.11 -23.99
N ILE A 148 15.81 0.12 -24.00
CA ILE A 148 15.05 0.27 -25.26
C ILE A 148 15.30 1.64 -25.90
N LYS A 149 15.49 2.69 -25.10
CA LYS A 149 15.70 4.05 -25.61
C LYS A 149 17.06 4.19 -26.29
N GLU A 150 18.10 3.59 -25.71
CA GLU A 150 19.47 3.57 -26.22
C GLU A 150 19.57 2.81 -27.54
N HIS A 151 18.99 1.61 -27.62
CA HIS A 151 18.95 0.81 -28.85
C HIS A 151 18.19 1.50 -30.00
N LYS A 152 17.12 2.26 -29.69
CA LYS A 152 16.39 3.04 -30.71
C LYS A 152 17.20 4.25 -31.18
N THR A 153 18.12 4.79 -30.39
CA THR A 153 18.99 5.88 -30.82
C THR A 153 20.10 5.38 -31.74
N GLU A 154 20.65 4.19 -31.48
CA GLU A 154 21.67 3.58 -32.36
C GLU A 154 21.11 3.10 -33.70
N LEU A 155 19.87 2.63 -33.77
CA LEU A 155 19.25 2.18 -35.03
C LEU A 155 18.87 3.36 -35.96
N ASN A 156 18.76 4.57 -35.42
CA ASN A 156 18.39 5.78 -36.18
C ASN A 156 19.60 6.69 -36.49
N ALA A 157 20.82 6.26 -36.17
CA ALA A 157 22.08 6.94 -36.46
C ALA A 157 22.81 6.21 -37.60
#